data_AF-A0A8T1SCI5-F1
#
_entry.id   AF-A0A8T1SCI5-F1
#
_cell.length_a   1.000
_cell.length_b   1.000
_cell.length_c   1.000
_cell.angle_alpha   90.00
_cell.angle_beta   90.00
_cell.angle_gamma   90.00
#
_symmetry.space_group_name_H-M   'P 1'
#
loop_
_entity.id
_entity.type
_entity.pdbx_description
1 polymer ?
#
loop_
_entity_poly.entity_id
_entity_poly.type
_entity_poly.pdbx_seq_one_letter_code
_entity_poly.pdbx_strand_id
1 'polypeptide(L)'
;ADPRTDPWLLVYSPLPVTLVFTLYLLFVALGPRLMQKWEPLRLKGLLTAYNLTLVALSIYMFYEFLVTSVLANYSYLCQPVDYTRSKLGMRMARVCWWFFFSKVIELLDTVRWAWSK
;
A
#
# COMPACT_ATOMS: atom_id res chain seq x y z
N ALA A 1 8.27 17.29 6.76
CA ALA A 1 7.12 16.39 6.97
C ALA A 1 5.86 17.25 6.94
N ASP A 2 4.77 16.74 6.36
CA ASP A 2 3.47 17.45 6.38
C ASP A 2 2.79 17.20 7.74
N PRO A 3 2.57 18.23 8.56
CA PRO A 3 2.02 18.06 9.91
C PRO A 3 0.57 17.52 9.92
N ARG A 4 -0.10 17.43 8.77
CA ARG A 4 -1.43 16.81 8.63
C ARG A 4 -1.38 15.28 8.69
N THR A 5 -0.25 14.68 8.32
CA THR A 5 -0.08 13.23 8.23
C THR A 5 0.69 12.65 9.39
N ASP A 6 1.16 13.49 10.32
CA ASP A 6 1.86 13.08 11.55
C ASP A 6 1.12 12.03 12.39
N PRO A 7 -0.22 12.06 12.56
CA PRO A 7 -0.91 11.02 13.32
C PRO A 7 -1.15 9.73 12.52
N TRP A 8 -0.76 9.65 11.25
CA TRP A 8 -1.06 8.52 10.39
C TRP A 8 0.00 7.42 10.51
N LEU A 9 -0.49 6.18 10.59
CA LEU A 9 0.33 4.99 10.77
C LEU A 9 1.35 4.88 9.63
N LEU A 10 2.61 4.58 9.96
CA LEU A 10 3.77 4.48 9.04
C LEU A 10 4.26 5.78 8.38
N VAL A 11 3.65 6.95 8.62
CA VAL A 11 4.09 8.22 7.99
C VAL A 11 4.89 9.12 8.93
N TYR A 12 4.73 8.94 10.24
CA TYR A 12 5.42 9.74 11.27
C TYR A 12 6.95 9.69 11.17
N SER A 13 7.50 8.54 10.75
CA SER A 13 8.94 8.34 10.64
C SER A 13 9.24 7.37 9.49
N PRO A 14 10.39 7.47 8.81
CA PRO A 14 10.84 6.45 7.86
C PRO A 14 11.28 5.15 8.55
N LEU A 15 11.48 5.15 9.87
CA LEU A 15 11.96 3.98 10.63
C LEU A 15 10.99 2.79 10.60
N PRO A 16 9.68 2.94 10.85
CA PRO A 16 8.72 1.83 10.74
C PRO A 16 8.65 1.25 9.33
N VAL A 17 8.73 2.09 8.29
CA VAL A 17 8.70 1.66 6.89
C VAL A 17 9.95 0.85 6.54
N THR A 18 11.13 1.40 6.87
CA THR A 18 12.42 0.71 6.64
C THR A 18 12.48 -0.62 7.39
N LEU A 19 12.00 -0.68 8.64
CA LEU A 19 11.89 -1.93 9.40
C LEU A 19 11.00 -2.96 8.68
N VAL A 20 9.82 -2.56 8.20
CA VAL A 20 8.91 -3.44 7.45
C VAL A 20 9.60 -3.99 6.19
N PHE A 21 10.30 -3.14 5.44
CA PHE A 21 11.04 -3.57 4.26
C PHE A 21 12.20 -4.51 4.60
N THR A 22 12.98 -4.23 5.66
CA THR A 22 14.07 -5.10 6.11
C THR A 22 13.53 -6.46 6.55
N LEU A 23 12.48 -6.50 7.36
CA LEU A 23 11.84 -7.74 7.78
C LEU A 23 11.27 -8.53 6.59
N TYR A 24 10.64 -7.84 5.64
CA TYR A 24 10.15 -8.43 4.40
C TYR A 24 11.28 -9.09 3.59
N LEU A 25 12.39 -8.37 3.36
CA LEU A 25 13.54 -8.90 2.61
C LEU A 25 14.17 -10.10 3.32
N LEU A 26 14.31 -10.03 4.65
CA LEU A 26 14.79 -11.17 5.45
C LEU A 26 13.86 -12.38 5.33
N PHE A 27 12.54 -12.16 5.38
CA PHE A 27 11.54 -13.23 5.26
C PHE A 27 11.55 -13.88 3.88
N VAL A 28 11.69 -13.09 2.80
CA VAL A 28 11.81 -13.61 1.44
C VAL A 28 13.13 -14.39 1.26
N ALA A 29 14.23 -13.91 1.82
CA ALA A 29 15.53 -14.59 1.74
C ALA A 29 15.56 -15.91 2.55
N LEU A 30 14.92 -15.94 3.72
CA LEU A 30 14.85 -17.12 4.59
C LEU A 30 13.77 -18.12 4.15
N GLY A 31 12.74 -17.65 3.46
CA GLY A 31 11.59 -18.44 3.01
C GLY A 31 11.92 -19.77 2.34
N PRO A 32 12.76 -19.80 1.29
CA PRO A 32 13.12 -21.04 0.60
C PRO A 32 13.79 -22.07 1.51
N ARG A 33 14.62 -21.63 2.47
CA ARG A 33 15.29 -22.53 3.42
C ARG A 33 14.32 -23.09 4.46
N LEU A 34 13.35 -22.30 4.87
CA LEU A 34 12.31 -22.74 5.81
C LEU A 34 11.36 -23.71 5.11
N MET A 35 10.91 -23.41 3.88
CA MET A 35 9.90 -24.20 3.18
C MET A 35 10.36 -25.53 2.61
N GLN A 36 11.67 -25.79 2.53
CA GLN A 36 12.17 -27.15 2.29
C GLN A 36 11.63 -28.19 3.29
N LYS A 37 11.23 -27.77 4.49
CA LYS A 37 10.71 -28.65 5.54
C LYS A 37 9.18 -28.64 5.68
N TRP A 38 8.46 -27.78 4.95
CA TRP A 38 7.03 -27.57 5.14
C TRP A 38 6.27 -27.82 3.83
N GLU A 39 5.17 -28.56 3.91
CA GLU A 39 4.33 -28.82 2.74
C GLU A 39 3.63 -27.54 2.24
N PRO A 40 3.47 -27.37 0.91
CA PRO A 40 2.86 -26.17 0.35
C PRO A 40 1.38 -26.04 0.77
N LEU A 41 1.10 -25.00 1.56
CA LEU A 41 -0.25 -24.66 2.03
C LEU A 41 -1.19 -24.39 0.84
N ARG A 42 -2.18 -25.27 0.64
CA ARG A 42 -3.24 -25.12 -0.38
C ARG A 42 -4.32 -24.09 0.03
N LEU A 43 -3.94 -22.83 0.17
CA LEU A 43 -4.85 -21.73 0.56
C LEU A 43 -5.44 -20.98 -0.65
N LYS A 44 -5.90 -21.70 -1.68
CA LYS A 44 -6.38 -21.10 -2.93
C LYS A 44 -7.55 -20.12 -2.74
N GLY A 45 -8.52 -20.46 -1.88
CA GLY A 45 -9.69 -19.61 -1.64
C GLY A 45 -9.34 -18.29 -0.95
N LEU A 46 -8.48 -18.34 0.07
CA LEU A 46 -7.98 -17.16 0.77
C LEU A 46 -7.18 -16.25 -0.18
N LEU A 47 -6.40 -16.85 -1.10
CA LEU A 47 -5.67 -16.13 -2.13
C LEU A 47 -6.57 -15.35 -3.07
N THR A 48 -7.64 -16.00 -3.54
CA THR A 48 -8.60 -15.38 -4.45
C THR A 48 -9.30 -14.22 -3.75
N ALA A 49 -9.72 -14.40 -2.49
CA ALA A 49 -10.33 -13.34 -1.70
C ALA A 49 -9.37 -12.15 -1.53
N TYR A 50 -8.11 -12.41 -1.19
CA TYR A 50 -7.07 -11.39 -1.06
C TYR A 50 -6.87 -10.57 -2.35
N ASN A 51 -6.72 -11.24 -3.50
CA ASN A 51 -6.56 -10.56 -4.78
C ASN A 51 -7.79 -9.72 -5.16
N LEU A 52 -8.99 -10.23 -4.89
CA LEU A 52 -10.23 -9.48 -5.11
C LEU A 52 -10.31 -8.24 -4.22
N THR A 53 -9.88 -8.34 -2.96
CA THR A 53 -9.81 -7.19 -2.05
C THR A 53 -8.84 -6.12 -2.57
N LEU A 54 -7.68 -6.52 -3.12
CA LEU A 54 -6.73 -5.59 -3.73
C LEU A 54 -7.29 -4.90 -4.97
N VAL A 55 -8.00 -5.63 -5.83
CA VAL A 55 -8.68 -5.03 -6.99
C VAL A 55 -9.74 -4.02 -6.55
N ALA A 56 -10.56 -4.37 -5.57
CA ALA A 56 -11.57 -3.45 -5.03
C ALA A 56 -10.93 -2.20 -4.41
N LEU A 57 -9.83 -2.36 -3.67
CA LEU A 57 -9.08 -1.25 -3.09
C LEU A 57 -8.47 -0.35 -4.18
N SER A 58 -7.95 -0.93 -5.26
CA SER A 58 -7.45 -0.20 -6.43
C SER A 58 -8.53 0.63 -7.12
N ILE A 59 -9.71 0.05 -7.32
CA ILE A 59 -10.87 0.76 -7.88
C ILE A 59 -11.30 1.93 -6.97
N TYR A 60 -11.35 1.68 -5.65
CA TYR A 60 -11.68 2.72 -4.66
C TYR A 60 -10.69 3.90 -4.73
N MET A 61 -9.38 3.62 -4.73
CA MET A 61 -8.36 4.67 -4.83
C MET A 61 -8.48 5.46 -6.12
N PHE A 62 -8.67 4.77 -7.26
CA PHE A 62 -8.83 5.40 -8.56
C PHE A 62 -10.05 6.34 -8.58
N TYR A 63 -11.18 5.88 -8.06
CA TYR A 63 -12.40 6.69 -7.93
C TYR A 63 -12.16 7.94 -7.08
N GLU A 64 -11.54 7.79 -5.91
CA GLU A 64 -11.26 8.90 -5.01
C GLU A 64 -10.30 9.94 -5.62
N PHE A 65 -9.26 9.49 -6.33
CA PHE A 65 -8.35 10.37 -7.04
C PHE A 65 -9.07 11.15 -8.14
N LEU A 66 -9.89 10.48 -8.95
CA LEU A 66 -10.62 11.09 -10.06
C LEU A 66 -11.66 12.10 -9.57
N VAL A 67 -12.43 11.73 -8.54
CA VAL A 67 -13.40 12.65 -7.93
C VAL A 67 -12.67 13.87 -7.35
N THR A 68 -11.58 13.68 -6.63
CA THR A 68 -10.83 14.79 -6.03
C THR A 68 -10.21 15.69 -7.08
N SER A 69 -9.65 15.15 -8.17
CA SER A 69 -9.05 15.94 -9.25
C SER A 69 -10.08 16.75 -10.03
N VAL A 70 -11.25 16.17 -10.32
CA VAL A 70 -12.36 16.85 -11.01
C VAL A 70 -12.95 17.95 -10.14
N LEU A 71 -13.25 17.67 -8.86
CA LEU A 71 -13.80 18.67 -7.94
C LEU A 71 -12.85 19.84 -7.67
N ALA A 72 -11.54 19.58 -7.69
CA ALA A 72 -10.53 20.59 -7.46
C ALA A 72 -10.02 21.28 -8.74
N ASN A 73 -10.58 20.93 -9.92
CA ASN A 73 -10.15 21.43 -11.24
C ASN A 73 -8.62 21.39 -11.43
N TYR A 74 -8.01 20.25 -11.11
CA TYR A 74 -6.56 20.09 -11.20
C TYR A 74 -6.07 20.17 -12.65
N SER A 75 -4.96 20.89 -12.85
CA SER A 75 -4.26 20.82 -14.12
C SER A 75 -3.57 19.46 -14.25
N TYR A 76 -3.76 18.78 -15.39
CA TYR A 76 -3.10 17.50 -15.68
C TYR A 76 -1.57 17.64 -15.92
N LEU A 77 -1.05 18.86 -15.96
CA LEU A 77 0.37 19.16 -16.17
C LEU A 77 1.10 19.31 -14.84
N CYS A 78 1.00 20.50 -14.23
CA CYS A 78 1.67 20.85 -13.00
C CYS A 78 0.62 21.32 -12.00
N GLN A 79 0.35 20.48 -11.00
CA GLN A 79 -0.52 20.82 -9.88
C GLN A 79 0.32 20.87 -8.59
N PRO A 80 0.43 22.04 -7.94
CA PRO A 80 1.11 22.12 -6.66
C PRO A 80 0.31 21.37 -5.58
N VAL A 81 1.03 20.82 -4.60
CA VAL A 81 0.40 20.14 -3.46
C VAL A 81 -0.29 21.17 -2.58
N ASP A 82 -1.59 20.98 -2.34
CA ASP A 82 -2.34 21.78 -1.37
C ASP A 82 -2.06 21.26 0.05
N TYR A 83 -1.24 22.01 0.79
CA TYR A 83 -0.91 21.75 2.20
C TYR A 83 -1.94 22.31 3.18
N THR A 84 -3.01 22.96 2.72
CA THR A 84 -4.07 23.44 3.61
C THR A 84 -4.89 22.29 4.19
N ARG A 85 -5.54 22.51 5.34
CA ARG A 85 -6.48 21.53 5.93
C ARG A 85 -7.86 21.56 5.25
N SER A 86 -7.91 21.89 3.96
CA SER A 86 -9.13 21.90 3.15
C SER A 86 -9.72 20.48 3.05
N LYS A 87 -11.05 20.36 2.90
CA LYS A 87 -11.72 19.06 2.78
C LYS A 87 -11.16 18.24 1.60
N LEU A 88 -10.83 18.91 0.49
CA LEU A 88 -10.25 18.30 -0.71
C LEU A 88 -8.77 17.92 -0.48
N GLY A 89 -7.96 18.80 0.12
CA GLY A 89 -6.56 18.50 0.45
C GLY A 89 -6.41 17.32 1.41
N MET A 90 -7.26 17.25 2.45
CA MET A 90 -7.31 16.12 3.39
C MET A 90 -7.86 14.84 2.77
N ARG A 91 -8.72 14.94 1.75
CA ARG A 91 -9.19 13.78 0.97
C ARG A 91 -8.05 13.21 0.14
N MET A 92 -7.34 14.06 -0.61
CA MET A 92 -6.18 13.67 -1.41
C MET A 92 -5.10 13.01 -0.54
N ALA A 93 -4.75 13.62 0.59
CA ALA A 93 -3.75 13.07 1.51
C ALA A 93 -4.14 11.66 1.99
N ARG A 94 -5.42 11.44 2.37
CA ARG A 94 -5.89 10.11 2.83
C ARG A 94 -5.79 9.05 1.74
N VAL A 95 -6.08 9.40 0.50
CA VAL A 95 -5.98 8.48 -0.64
C VAL A 95 -4.51 8.16 -0.94
N CYS A 96 -3.61 9.14 -0.85
CA CYS A 96 -2.17 8.90 -0.94
C CYS A 96 -1.67 7.96 0.16
N TRP A 97 -2.20 8.07 1.38
CA TRP A 97 -1.90 7.14 2.46
C TRP A 97 -2.39 5.71 2.18
N TRP A 98 -3.63 5.56 1.69
CA TRP A 98 -4.16 4.26 1.26
C TRP A 98 -3.33 3.64 0.13
N PHE A 99 -2.86 4.46 -0.81
CA PHE A 99 -1.97 4.01 -1.88
C PHE A 99 -0.64 3.50 -1.33
N PHE A 100 -0.02 4.24 -0.41
CA PHE A 100 1.19 3.80 0.26
C PHE A 100 0.99 2.47 1.00
N PHE A 101 -0.11 2.34 1.75
CA PHE A 101 -0.44 1.11 2.48
C PHE A 101 -0.70 -0.08 1.54
N SER A 102 -1.40 0.15 0.42
CA SER A 102 -1.63 -0.86 -0.62
C SER A 102 -0.32 -1.47 -1.13
N LYS A 103 0.73 -0.65 -1.30
CA LYS A 103 2.05 -1.13 -1.74
C LYS A 103 2.72 -2.06 -0.73
N VAL A 104 2.53 -1.83 0.56
CA VAL A 104 3.02 -2.75 1.59
C VAL A 104 2.31 -4.10 1.50
N ILE A 105 1.01 -4.10 1.21
CA ILE A 105 0.22 -5.34 1.05
C ILE A 105 0.67 -6.09 -0.21
N GLU A 106 0.86 -5.42 -1.35
CA GLU A 106 1.33 -6.02 -2.60
C GLU A 106 2.68 -6.76 -2.45
N LEU A 107 3.57 -6.33 -1.54
CA LEU A 107 4.82 -7.06 -1.26
C LEU A 107 4.58 -8.47 -0.71
N LEU A 108 3.42 -8.75 -0.11
CA LEU A 108 3.08 -10.10 0.35
C LEU A 108 2.86 -11.08 -0.82
N ASP A 109 2.56 -10.61 -2.03
CA ASP A 109 2.42 -11.47 -3.20
C ASP A 109 3.78 -12.04 -3.66
N THR A 110 4.84 -11.25 -3.58
CA THR A 110 6.21 -11.69 -3.90
C THR A 110 6.75 -12.71 -2.90
N VAL A 111 6.35 -12.60 -1.61
CA VAL A 111 6.62 -13.64 -0.61
C VAL A 111 6.09 -14.98 -1.11
N ARG A 112 4.82 -15.03 -1.51
CA ARG A 112 4.17 -16.25 -1.95
C ARG A 112 4.87 -16.90 -3.14
N TRP A 113 5.31 -16.11 -4.11
CA TRP A 113 6.05 -16.63 -5.26
C TRP A 113 7.40 -17.22 -4.85
N ALA A 114 8.15 -16.52 -3.98
CA ALA A 114 9.42 -17.02 -3.45
C ALA A 114 9.26 -18.31 -2.62
N TRP A 115 8.09 -18.46 -1.98
CA TRP A 115 7.72 -19.54 -1.09
C TRP A 115 7.11 -20.76 -1.82
N SER A 116 6.69 -20.60 -3.09
CA SER A 116 6.14 -21.70 -3.88
C SER A 116 7.20 -22.54 -4.63
N LYS A 117 8.50 -22.22 -4.49
CA LYS A 117 9.62 -22.97 -5.05
C LYS A 117 10.23 -23.89 -4.00
#